data_AF-A0A523QB93-F1
#
_entry.id   AF-A0A523QB93-F1
#
_cell.length_a   1.000
_cell.length_b   1.000
_cell.length_c   1.000
_cell.angle_alpha   90.00
_cell.angle_beta   90.00
_cell.angle_gamma   90.00
#
_symmetry.space_group_name_H-M   'P 1'
#
loop_
_entity.id
_entity.type
_entity.pdbx_description
1 polymer ?
#
loop_
_entity_poly.entity_id
_entity_poly.type
_entity_poly.pdbx_seq_one_letter_code
_entity_poly.pdbx_strand_id
1 'polypeptide(L)'
;MQRRLLVRGGVTALGASVLAVPPRAQAQNTSTGLPSQPTPFSRQAPGLALPAGWKHQVLPKVKQANRFALVADEGVTVLQISSNASASSWLVPLNVLPNQAGTLRWRWKVSQALQASDLRSKAGDDYAARLYVTFDFSVSF
;
A
#
# COMPACT_ATOMS: atom_id res chain seq x y z
N MET A 1 15.31 -51.16 11.14
CA MET A 1 14.38 -51.94 10.29
C MET A 1 14.60 -51.58 8.83
N GLN A 2 14.40 -52.57 7.94
CA GLN A 2 14.85 -52.73 6.53
C GLN A 2 14.53 -51.53 5.61
N ARG A 3 15.38 -51.03 4.69
CA ARG A 3 16.04 -51.56 3.45
C ARG A 3 15.08 -52.16 2.39
N ARG A 4 14.90 -51.48 1.25
CA ARG A 4 15.26 -51.96 -0.12
C ARG A 4 14.96 -50.95 -1.25
N LEU A 5 15.71 -51.14 -2.32
CA LEU A 5 16.04 -50.31 -3.48
C LEU A 5 15.28 -50.80 -4.74
N LEU A 6 15.07 -49.94 -5.75
CA LEU A 6 15.30 -50.37 -7.14
C LEU A 6 15.67 -49.20 -8.07
N VAL A 7 16.77 -49.38 -8.80
CA VAL A 7 17.29 -48.54 -9.89
C VAL A 7 17.01 -49.24 -11.22
N ARG A 8 16.59 -48.50 -12.25
CA ARG A 8 16.82 -48.75 -13.69
C ARG A 8 16.66 -47.41 -14.44
N GLY A 9 17.41 -47.02 -15.45
CA GLY A 9 18.55 -47.60 -16.13
C GLY A 9 19.40 -46.49 -16.77
N GLY A 10 20.57 -46.87 -17.30
CA GLY A 10 21.50 -45.97 -17.96
C GLY A 10 21.14 -45.70 -19.41
N VAL A 11 21.56 -44.53 -19.90
CA VAL A 11 21.82 -44.28 -21.32
C VAL A 11 23.14 -43.51 -21.39
N THR A 12 24.10 -44.07 -22.12
CA THR A 12 25.37 -43.46 -22.47
C THR A 12 25.12 -42.48 -23.60
N ALA A 13 25.41 -41.19 -23.40
CA ALA A 13 25.51 -40.22 -24.48
C ALA A 13 26.80 -39.43 -24.30
N LEU A 14 27.71 -39.56 -25.27
CA LEU A 14 28.82 -38.64 -25.47
C LEU A 14 28.23 -37.28 -25.89
N GLY A 15 28.26 -36.30 -24.99
CA GLY A 15 27.77 -34.96 -25.25
C GLY A 15 28.45 -33.98 -24.30
N ALA A 16 29.02 -32.91 -24.84
CA ALA A 16 29.84 -31.94 -24.13
C ALA A 16 29.19 -31.46 -22.81
N SER A 17 29.90 -31.65 -21.70
CA SER A 17 29.50 -31.13 -20.39
C SER A 17 29.62 -29.61 -20.38
N VAL A 18 28.56 -28.90 -20.75
CA VAL A 18 28.38 -27.51 -20.35
C VAL A 18 27.97 -27.55 -18.88
N LEU A 19 28.90 -27.21 -17.99
CA LEU A 19 28.59 -26.91 -16.58
C LEU A 19 27.64 -25.71 -16.57
N ALA A 20 26.33 -25.99 -16.50
CA ALA A 20 25.32 -24.97 -16.25
C ALA A 20 25.54 -24.45 -14.83
N VAL A 21 26.17 -23.28 -14.71
CA VAL A 21 26.21 -22.53 -13.45
C VAL A 21 24.77 -22.19 -13.11
N PRO A 22 24.20 -22.67 -11.99
CA PRO A 22 22.85 -22.28 -11.62
C PRO A 22 22.82 -20.75 -11.45
N PRO A 23 21.76 -20.06 -11.90
CA PRO A 23 21.64 -18.63 -11.65
C PRO A 23 21.74 -18.43 -10.14
N ARG A 24 22.76 -17.66 -9.74
CA ARG A 24 22.97 -17.27 -8.34
C ARG A 24 21.68 -16.61 -7.90
N ALA A 25 20.92 -17.27 -7.02
CA ALA A 25 19.75 -16.69 -6.39
C ALA A 25 20.22 -15.40 -5.72
N GLN A 26 19.95 -14.27 -6.35
CA GLN A 26 20.13 -12.98 -5.72
C GLN A 26 19.12 -12.98 -4.59
N ALA A 27 19.61 -13.11 -3.36
CA ALA A 27 18.83 -12.81 -2.19
C ALA A 27 18.27 -11.40 -2.42
N GLN A 28 16.96 -11.32 -2.63
CA GLN A 28 16.27 -10.05 -2.59
C GLN A 28 16.50 -9.54 -1.18
N ASN A 29 17.40 -8.56 -1.04
CA ASN A 29 17.59 -7.86 0.21
C ASN A 29 16.24 -7.20 0.52
N THR A 30 15.44 -7.86 1.37
CA THR A 30 14.27 -7.26 1.99
C THR A 30 14.80 -6.08 2.79
N SER A 31 14.62 -4.87 2.26
CA SER A 31 14.95 -3.65 2.97
C SER A 31 14.02 -3.54 4.17
N THR A 32 14.52 -3.86 5.37
CA THR A 32 13.82 -3.79 6.66
C THR A 32 13.65 -2.33 7.13
N GLY A 33 13.20 -1.43 6.24
CA GLY A 33 13.08 0.00 6.50
C GLY A 33 11.83 0.61 5.87
N LEU A 34 11.36 1.73 6.43
CA LEU A 34 10.27 2.50 5.83
C LEU A 34 10.66 3.01 4.43
N PRO A 35 9.73 3.06 3.48
CA PRO A 35 10.02 3.53 2.13
C PRO A 35 10.25 5.05 2.12
N SER A 36 11.02 5.55 1.15
CA SER A 36 11.23 6.98 0.93
C SER A 36 10.13 7.65 0.08
N GLN A 37 9.23 6.85 -0.50
CA GLN A 37 8.06 7.32 -1.24
C GLN A 37 6.88 6.38 -1.00
N PRO A 38 5.64 6.88 -1.03
CA PRO A 38 4.48 6.02 -0.88
C PRO A 38 4.28 5.18 -2.14
N THR A 39 3.98 3.89 -1.98
CA THR A 39 3.54 3.06 -3.10
C THR A 39 2.18 3.58 -3.60
N PRO A 40 2.04 4.03 -4.86
CA PRO A 40 0.79 4.60 -5.34
C PRO A 40 -0.31 3.54 -5.41
N PHE A 41 -1.42 3.76 -4.69
CA PHE A 41 -2.59 2.86 -4.76
C PHE A 41 -3.24 2.85 -6.14
N SER A 42 -3.09 3.92 -6.92
CA SER A 42 -3.67 4.06 -8.27
C SER A 42 -3.07 3.15 -9.33
N ARG A 43 -1.96 2.45 -9.00
CA ARG A 43 -1.35 1.42 -9.87
C ARG A 43 -1.92 0.02 -9.63
N GLN A 44 -2.74 -0.16 -8.59
CA GLN A 44 -3.40 -1.44 -8.32
C GLN A 44 -4.65 -1.60 -9.18
N ALA A 45 -5.08 -2.84 -9.38
CA ALA A 45 -6.38 -3.11 -9.99
C ALA A 45 -7.51 -2.78 -9.00
N PRO A 46 -8.68 -2.33 -9.48
CA PRO A 46 -9.88 -2.20 -8.66
C PRO A 46 -10.24 -3.50 -7.93
N GLY A 47 -10.83 -3.38 -6.74
CA GLY A 47 -11.21 -4.51 -5.87
C GLY A 47 -10.06 -5.11 -5.05
N LEU A 48 -8.81 -4.76 -5.35
CA LEU A 48 -7.67 -5.17 -4.52
C LEU A 48 -7.55 -4.33 -3.24
N ALA A 49 -6.80 -4.86 -2.28
CA ALA A 49 -6.40 -4.11 -1.10
C ALA A 49 -5.43 -2.97 -1.45
N LEU A 50 -5.28 -2.00 -0.56
CA LEU A 50 -4.23 -1.00 -0.69
C LEU A 50 -2.85 -1.68 -0.70
N PRO A 51 -1.87 -1.11 -1.43
CA PRO A 51 -0.52 -1.67 -1.45
C PRO A 51 0.13 -1.64 -0.07
N ALA A 52 1.15 -2.49 0.11
CA ALA A 52 1.89 -2.58 1.36
C ALA A 52 2.42 -1.22 1.83
N GLY A 53 2.48 -1.05 3.16
CA GLY A 53 2.95 0.18 3.81
C GLY A 53 1.82 1.17 4.16
N TRP A 54 0.69 1.10 3.46
CA TRP A 54 -0.52 1.80 3.89
C TRP A 54 -1.11 1.10 5.11
N LYS A 55 -1.50 1.88 6.11
CA LYS A 55 -2.10 1.41 7.36
C LYS A 55 -3.38 2.18 7.65
N HIS A 56 -4.44 1.44 8.00
CA HIS A 56 -5.72 2.03 8.40
C HIS A 56 -5.63 2.47 9.85
N GLN A 57 -6.07 3.69 10.14
CA GLN A 57 -6.14 4.25 11.48
C GLN A 57 -7.58 4.65 11.78
N VAL A 58 -8.13 4.01 12.80
CA VAL A 58 -9.40 4.41 13.41
C VAL A 58 -9.17 5.57 14.38
N LEU A 59 -10.13 6.47 14.46
CA LEU A 59 -10.05 7.64 15.33
C LEU A 59 -10.68 7.30 16.69
N PRO A 60 -10.00 7.48 17.84
CA PRO A 60 -10.47 7.00 19.14
C PRO A 60 -11.86 7.50 19.57
N LYS A 61 -12.25 8.70 19.12
CA LYS A 61 -13.53 9.33 19.47
C LYS A 61 -14.63 9.12 18.44
N VAL A 62 -14.37 8.32 17.40
CA VAL A 62 -15.29 8.10 16.29
C VAL A 62 -15.82 6.68 16.36
N LYS A 63 -17.15 6.55 16.43
CA LYS A 63 -17.81 5.25 16.62
C LYS A 63 -17.68 4.31 15.42
N GLN A 64 -17.60 4.87 14.21
CA GLN A 64 -17.59 4.13 12.95
C GLN A 64 -16.44 4.57 12.07
N ALA A 65 -15.72 3.61 11.50
CA ALA A 65 -14.69 3.86 10.51
C ALA A 65 -15.32 4.03 9.11
N ASN A 66 -14.63 4.75 8.24
CA ASN A 66 -15.00 4.85 6.83
C ASN A 66 -14.83 3.50 6.12
N ARG A 67 -15.60 3.28 5.07
CA ARG A 67 -15.36 2.17 4.14
C ARG A 67 -14.47 2.66 3.01
N PHE A 68 -13.48 1.84 2.65
CA PHE A 68 -12.53 2.13 1.59
C PHE A 68 -12.56 1.02 0.55
N ALA A 69 -12.46 1.39 -0.72
CA ALA A 69 -12.31 0.46 -1.81
C ALA A 69 -11.48 1.07 -2.93
N LEU A 70 -10.64 0.26 -3.56
CA LEU A 70 -10.08 0.61 -4.86
C LEU A 70 -11.13 0.36 -5.92
N VAL A 71 -11.53 1.39 -6.65
CA VAL A 71 -12.58 1.30 -7.68
C VAL A 71 -12.07 1.89 -9.00
N ALA A 72 -12.66 1.46 -10.11
CA ALA A 72 -12.48 2.14 -11.38
C ALA A 72 -13.34 3.39 -11.41
N ASP A 73 -12.75 4.51 -11.80
CA ASP A 73 -13.42 5.79 -11.96
C ASP A 73 -12.78 6.54 -13.12
N GLU A 74 -13.56 6.88 -14.14
CA GLU A 74 -13.07 7.55 -15.37
C GLU A 74 -11.84 6.86 -16.00
N GLY A 75 -11.81 5.53 -15.97
CA GLY A 75 -10.72 4.74 -16.56
C GLY A 75 -9.43 4.67 -15.72
N VAL A 76 -9.42 5.20 -14.50
CA VAL A 76 -8.29 5.09 -13.57
C VAL A 76 -8.70 4.42 -12.25
N THR A 77 -7.77 3.76 -11.57
CA THR A 77 -8.02 3.26 -10.21
C THR A 77 -7.92 4.39 -9.20
N VAL A 78 -8.96 4.54 -8.37
CA VAL A 78 -9.02 5.53 -7.28
C VAL A 78 -9.30 4.84 -5.94
N LEU A 79 -8.87 5.46 -4.85
CA LEU A 79 -9.30 5.10 -3.51
C LEU A 79 -10.62 5.81 -3.22
N GLN A 80 -11.73 5.08 -3.31
CA GLN A 80 -13.04 5.59 -2.90
C GLN A 80 -13.17 5.52 -1.37
N ILE A 81 -13.69 6.61 -0.79
CA ILE A 81 -14.02 6.70 0.63
C ILE A 81 -15.53 6.87 0.72
N SER A 82 -16.20 5.95 1.42
CA SER A 82 -17.62 6.06 1.76
C SER A 82 -17.74 6.34 3.25
N SER A 83 -18.31 7.49 3.58
CA SER A 83 -18.51 7.95 4.95
C SER A 83 -20.00 8.06 5.28
N ASN A 84 -20.42 7.51 6.40
CA ASN A 84 -21.78 7.67 6.94
C ASN A 84 -21.69 7.82 8.45
N ALA A 85 -21.78 9.06 8.96
CA ALA A 85 -21.53 9.39 10.37
C ALA A 85 -20.24 8.73 10.90
N SER A 86 -19.21 8.67 10.05
CA SER A 86 -17.99 7.90 10.25
C SER A 86 -16.77 8.71 9.86
N ALA A 87 -15.62 8.35 10.44
CA ALA A 87 -14.33 8.93 10.09
C ALA A 87 -13.19 7.97 10.46
N SER A 88 -12.24 7.82 9.55
CA SER A 88 -10.98 7.12 9.74
C SER A 88 -10.04 7.46 8.59
N SER A 89 -8.75 7.15 8.74
CA SER A 89 -7.70 7.56 7.80
C SER A 89 -6.86 6.39 7.33
N TRP A 90 -6.25 6.53 6.15
CA TRP A 90 -5.14 5.69 5.73
C TRP A 90 -3.85 6.52 5.77
N LEU A 91 -2.78 5.93 6.30
CA LEU A 91 -1.48 6.58 6.46
C LEU A 91 -0.39 5.68 5.87
N VAL A 92 0.68 6.31 5.42
CA VAL A 92 1.88 5.62 4.96
C VAL A 92 3.09 6.31 5.60
N PRO A 93 3.76 5.69 6.58
CA PRO A 93 4.97 6.25 7.17
C PRO A 93 6.09 6.19 6.14
N LEU A 94 6.81 7.30 6.00
CA LEU A 94 7.93 7.41 5.08
C LEU A 94 9.19 7.77 5.85
N ASN A 95 10.34 7.27 5.38
CA ASN A 95 11.65 7.74 5.81
C ASN A 95 12.31 8.47 4.64
N VAL A 96 12.15 9.80 4.62
CA VAL A 96 12.64 10.67 3.55
C VAL A 96 13.79 11.50 4.09
N LEU A 97 14.98 11.34 3.52
CA LEU A 97 16.10 12.20 3.87
C LEU A 97 15.85 13.62 3.29
N PRO A 98 16.21 14.70 4.00
CA PRO A 98 15.92 16.06 3.56
C PRO A 98 16.44 16.40 2.15
N ASN A 99 17.61 15.87 1.78
CA ASN A 99 18.20 16.05 0.45
C ASN A 99 17.57 15.16 -0.64
N GLN A 100 16.63 14.30 -0.28
CA GLN A 100 15.89 13.40 -1.17
C GLN A 100 14.38 13.72 -1.21
N ALA A 101 13.95 14.79 -0.54
CA ALA A 101 12.56 15.22 -0.55
C ALA A 101 12.12 15.57 -1.98
N GLY A 102 11.20 14.78 -2.52
CA GLY A 102 10.63 14.96 -3.85
C GLY A 102 9.30 15.70 -3.84
N THR A 103 8.75 15.94 -5.03
CA THR A 103 7.38 16.46 -5.19
C THR A 103 6.35 15.34 -5.06
N LEU A 104 5.41 15.46 -4.14
CA LEU A 104 4.21 14.60 -4.11
C LEU A 104 3.13 15.19 -5.01
N ARG A 105 2.55 14.35 -5.88
CA ARG A 105 1.45 14.73 -6.78
C ARG A 105 0.25 13.85 -6.49
N TRP A 106 -0.91 14.46 -6.29
CA TRP A 106 -2.17 13.77 -6.07
C TRP A 106 -3.29 14.47 -6.83
N ARG A 107 -4.38 13.73 -7.03
CA ARG A 107 -5.66 14.27 -7.50
C ARG A 107 -6.74 13.73 -6.58
N TRP A 108 -7.78 14.53 -6.37
CA TRP A 108 -8.91 14.17 -5.54
C TRP A 108 -10.17 14.71 -6.19
N LYS A 109 -11.31 14.11 -5.83
CA LYS A 109 -12.62 14.65 -6.15
C LYS A 109 -13.55 14.43 -4.97
N VAL A 110 -14.52 15.31 -4.80
CA VAL A 110 -15.58 15.19 -3.80
C VAL A 110 -16.88 14.95 -4.55
N SER A 111 -17.49 13.78 -4.35
CA SER A 111 -18.76 13.43 -4.98
C SER A 111 -19.94 14.14 -4.33
N GLN A 112 -19.88 14.36 -3.00
CA GLN A 112 -20.92 15.01 -2.22
C GLN A 112 -20.29 15.97 -1.20
N ALA A 113 -20.61 17.25 -1.29
CA ALA A 113 -20.19 18.25 -0.31
C ALA A 113 -21.11 18.25 0.92
N LEU A 114 -20.54 18.54 2.09
CA LEU A 114 -21.30 18.71 3.33
C LEU A 114 -21.89 20.12 3.36
N GLN A 115 -23.22 20.25 3.37
CA GLN A 115 -23.91 21.54 3.32
C GLN A 115 -23.59 22.44 4.54
N ALA A 116 -23.37 21.84 5.70
CA ALA A 116 -23.12 22.54 6.96
C ALA A 116 -21.62 22.77 7.26
N SER A 117 -20.73 22.56 6.28
CA SER A 117 -19.29 22.70 6.49
C SER A 117 -18.86 24.17 6.59
N ASP A 118 -18.24 24.54 7.71
CA ASP A 118 -17.62 25.83 7.99
C ASP A 118 -16.40 25.68 8.91
N LEU A 119 -15.21 25.90 8.36
CA LEU A 119 -13.90 25.77 9.06
C LEU A 119 -13.77 26.73 10.25
N ARG A 120 -14.57 27.80 10.28
CA ARG A 120 -14.48 28.83 11.30
C ARG A 120 -15.25 28.48 12.57
N SER A 121 -16.10 27.44 12.51
CA SER A 121 -16.92 27.00 13.63
C SER A 121 -16.64 25.56 13.99
N LYS A 122 -16.60 25.25 15.29
CA LYS A 122 -16.41 23.87 15.77
C LYS A 122 -17.54 22.92 15.32
N ALA A 123 -18.76 23.43 15.14
CA ALA A 123 -19.89 22.61 14.69
C ALA A 123 -19.85 22.32 13.19
N GLY A 124 -19.19 23.19 12.41
CA GLY A 124 -19.05 23.06 10.97
C GLY A 124 -17.68 22.53 10.53
N ASP A 125 -16.80 22.13 11.45
CA ASP A 125 -15.44 21.71 11.12
C ASP A 125 -15.36 20.30 10.49
N ASP A 126 -16.44 19.79 9.91
CA ASP A 126 -16.46 18.52 9.18
C ASP A 126 -16.30 18.72 7.66
N TYR A 127 -15.64 17.75 7.00
CA TYR A 127 -15.30 17.81 5.57
C TYR A 127 -15.45 16.44 4.90
N ALA A 128 -15.82 16.47 3.62
CA ALA A 128 -15.97 15.27 2.80
C ALA A 128 -14.67 14.44 2.71
N ALA A 129 -13.50 15.09 2.67
CA ALA A 129 -12.20 14.43 2.68
C ALA A 129 -11.10 15.37 3.19
N ARG A 130 -10.02 14.79 3.72
CA ARG A 130 -8.82 15.51 4.17
C ARG A 130 -7.57 14.78 3.70
N LEU A 131 -6.55 15.54 3.31
CA LEU A 131 -5.21 15.04 3.01
C LEU A 131 -4.23 15.74 3.94
N TYR A 132 -3.40 14.95 4.62
CA TYR A 132 -2.37 15.44 5.52
C TYR A 132 -1.00 15.01 5.02
N VAL A 133 -0.06 15.95 5.07
CA VAL A 133 1.38 15.67 4.97
C VAL A 133 1.99 16.23 6.25
N THR A 134 2.56 15.34 7.06
CA THR A 134 3.10 15.68 8.37
C THR A 134 4.60 15.38 8.40
N PHE A 135 5.38 16.30 8.94
CA PHE A 135 6.81 16.13 9.19
C PHE A 135 7.03 15.92 10.69
N ASP A 136 8.07 15.15 11.05
CA ASP A 136 8.42 14.85 12.44
C ASP A 136 7.26 14.29 13.27
N PHE A 137 6.37 13.54 12.60
CA PHE A 137 5.20 12.95 13.21
C PHE A 137 5.45 11.49 13.56
N SER A 138 5.53 11.21 14.86
CA SER A 138 5.60 9.85 15.37
C SER A 138 4.23 9.19 15.28
N VAL A 139 4.05 8.33 14.27
CA VAL A 139 2.86 7.49 14.14
C VAL A 139 3.03 6.25 15.03
N SER A 140 2.22 6.15 16.08
CA SER A 140 1.98 4.87 16.78
C SER A 140 0.83 4.13 16.08
N PHE A 141 1.08 2.87 15.72
CA PHE A 141 0.08 1.97 15.14
C PHE A 141 -0.30 0.90 16.14
#